data_AF-A0AAV4HGL1-F1
#
_entry.id   AF-A0AAV4HGL1-F1
#
_cell.length_a   1.000
_cell.length_b   1.000
_cell.length_c   1.000
_cell.angle_alpha   90.00
_cell.angle_beta   90.00
_cell.angle_gamma   90.00
#
_symmetry.space_group_name_H-M   'P 1'
#
loop_
_entity.id
_entity.type
_entity.pdbx_description
1 polymer ?
#
loop_
_entity_poly.entity_id
_entity_poly.type
_entity_poly.pdbx_seq_one_letter_code
_entity_poly.pdbx_strand_id
1 'polypeptide(L)'
;MLHPLFLLAALVAVGAGLLASPTDVFAQFEGKIADMQAAMASLSKQIMMQQFATEDKARIDGQSGVKSIRNTHNGPMDYFSDSHVGEQFMAIHDHPDYVDTLGMGETEAVLNGVDFTTRHNDYRLVKQSSSSREYHATEPIPQPDVPPSVLEKGSVDAQIEEMRAYFQAFAQQDLTLRDYRPYFKPVLCYMEGTWTLDEDLVEPFKSDRNHLDAASWAELQNLAMYDAFSGTKDLAENHAHLPTTIMDIDPKTVAVVAVVVLVVVVVIVPILVGGGEGRGIVVVVVVVVVVVVVVVVVEVGGGGIEVVVVVVVKVVSAAAVVVVIIVVVVLTVVAVVVVVGVVVVGEVVVGGVVVGGGGERGGGGGGVEVVVIVVVVVVVVVVVVVAVAAVVAVVVLVVVVVVIVLILRGGGEGGGILYSIMDRIFYDVVGKDNIPSNLTLASYSHALLTTDEKAEPLDTSRYCRSMKLAVPDAMGSNYVSRGFNDPNMWCAETTQPRVAPLNVQKCTTERVGRKKVKTCEDMEVRFSWAIPLEIVYMTPIFNWNPHNIAYSDEKDTSTAGGGDGRSAETALDGSDHAHYYRTPANFYKVSVNVLSQAASPGHSFTPSLSV
;
A
#
# COMPACT_ATOMS: atom_id res chain seq x y z
N MET A 1 -88.10 2.52 5.30
CA MET A 1 -87.37 3.34 4.30
C MET A 1 -86.18 3.98 5.01
N LEU A 2 -85.02 3.31 5.02
CA LEU A 2 -83.75 3.92 5.43
C LEU A 2 -83.14 4.55 4.18
N HIS A 3 -82.84 5.84 4.25
CA HIS A 3 -82.44 6.67 3.12
C HIS A 3 -81.12 6.17 2.49
N PRO A 4 -81.03 5.96 1.17
CA PRO A 4 -79.80 5.50 0.49
C PRO A 4 -78.60 6.46 0.63
N LEU A 5 -78.83 7.69 1.09
CA LEU A 5 -77.79 8.68 1.41
C LEU A 5 -76.95 8.29 2.65
N PHE A 6 -77.50 7.53 3.60
CA PHE A 6 -76.78 7.15 4.81
C PHE A 6 -75.77 6.01 4.59
N LEU A 7 -76.07 5.06 3.68
CA LEU A 7 -75.13 4.00 3.32
C LEU A 7 -73.97 4.52 2.46
N LEU A 8 -74.22 5.51 1.59
CA LEU A 8 -73.18 6.15 0.77
C LEU A 8 -72.21 6.97 1.64
N ALA A 9 -72.72 7.71 2.63
CA ALA A 9 -71.89 8.45 3.58
C ALA A 9 -71.04 7.53 4.48
N ALA A 10 -71.59 6.39 4.91
CA ALA A 10 -70.84 5.40 5.69
C ALA A 10 -69.76 4.68 4.85
N LEU A 11 -70.02 4.39 3.57
CA LEU A 11 -69.02 3.77 2.69
C LEU A 11 -67.88 4.74 2.32
N VAL A 12 -68.18 6.03 2.13
CA VAL A 12 -67.17 7.08 1.89
C VAL A 12 -66.33 7.34 3.14
N ALA A 13 -66.92 7.27 4.34
CA ALA A 13 -66.20 7.40 5.60
C ALA A 13 -65.28 6.20 5.91
N VAL A 14 -65.66 4.98 5.53
CA VAL A 14 -64.81 3.78 5.68
C VAL A 14 -63.71 3.73 4.60
N GLY A 15 -63.97 4.22 3.39
CA GLY A 15 -62.96 4.33 2.34
C GLY A 15 -61.88 5.40 2.61
N ALA A 16 -62.22 6.47 3.33
CA ALA A 16 -61.28 7.51 3.73
C ALA A 16 -60.41 7.13 4.95
N GLY A 17 -60.82 6.12 5.74
CA GLY A 17 -60.12 5.72 6.97
C GLY A 17 -59.04 4.65 6.77
N LEU A 18 -58.91 4.05 5.58
CA LEU A 18 -58.00 2.91 5.33
C LEU A 18 -56.84 3.23 4.38
N LEU A 19 -56.84 4.40 3.75
CA LEU A 19 -55.74 4.87 2.92
C LEU A 19 -54.97 5.88 3.75
N ALA A 20 -53.78 5.51 4.21
CA ALA A 20 -52.80 6.47 4.71
C ALA A 20 -52.78 7.65 3.72
N SER A 21 -52.85 8.89 4.23
CA SER A 21 -52.86 10.04 3.32
C SER A 21 -51.61 9.96 2.45
N PRO A 22 -51.66 10.34 1.16
CA PRO A 22 -50.47 10.32 0.31
C PRO A 22 -49.26 10.97 1.00
N THR A 23 -49.49 12.02 1.79
CA THR A 23 -48.52 12.69 2.66
C THR A 23 -47.89 11.78 3.73
N ASP A 24 -48.65 10.90 4.38
CA ASP A 24 -48.10 9.95 5.37
C ASP A 24 -47.25 8.87 4.70
N VAL A 25 -47.64 8.44 3.50
CA VAL A 25 -46.87 7.47 2.70
C VAL A 25 -45.57 8.09 2.21
N PHE A 26 -45.60 9.33 1.72
CA PHE A 26 -44.38 10.07 1.34
C PHE A 26 -43.45 10.29 2.53
N ALA A 27 -43.97 10.71 3.69
CA ALA A 27 -43.17 10.88 4.90
C ALA A 27 -42.51 9.56 5.36
N GLN A 28 -43.21 8.41 5.23
CA GLN A 28 -42.61 7.11 5.51
C GLN A 28 -41.52 6.73 4.50
N PHE A 29 -41.67 7.08 3.22
CA PHE A 29 -40.63 6.84 2.22
C PHE A 29 -39.40 7.73 2.43
N GLU A 30 -39.59 9.03 2.74
CA GLU A 30 -38.50 9.93 3.11
C GLU A 30 -37.74 9.41 4.33
N GLY A 31 -38.46 8.96 5.36
CA GLY A 31 -37.86 8.32 6.53
C GLY A 31 -37.02 7.09 6.18
N LYS A 32 -37.55 6.19 5.32
CA LYS A 32 -36.81 4.99 4.88
C LYS A 32 -35.58 5.32 4.02
N ILE A 33 -35.66 6.34 3.17
CA ILE A 33 -34.51 6.79 2.37
C ILE A 33 -33.43 7.35 3.29
N ALA A 34 -33.81 8.17 4.28
CA ALA A 34 -32.88 8.68 5.28
C ALA A 34 -32.24 7.55 6.10
N ASP A 35 -33.02 6.54 6.50
CA ASP A 35 -32.51 5.36 7.19
C ASP A 35 -31.53 4.56 6.31
N MET A 36 -31.85 4.37 5.03
CA MET A 36 -30.95 3.70 4.07
C MET A 36 -29.67 4.49 3.84
N GLN A 37 -29.74 5.81 3.69
CA GLN A 37 -28.58 6.69 3.56
C GLN A 37 -27.69 6.63 4.81
N ALA A 38 -28.29 6.66 6.00
CA ALA A 38 -27.58 6.49 7.26
C ALA A 38 -26.90 5.12 7.35
N ALA A 39 -27.60 4.04 6.97
CA ALA A 39 -27.05 2.70 6.95
C ALA A 39 -25.88 2.55 5.95
N MET A 40 -26.00 3.12 4.75
CA MET A 40 -24.93 3.15 3.75
C MET A 40 -23.72 3.94 4.25
N ALA A 41 -23.92 5.14 4.81
CA ALA A 41 -22.84 5.93 5.38
C ALA A 41 -22.14 5.19 6.54
N SER A 42 -22.89 4.49 7.39
CA SER A 42 -22.33 3.64 8.44
C SER A 42 -21.55 2.46 7.88
N LEU A 43 -22.05 1.78 6.85
CA LEU A 43 -21.35 0.67 6.20
C LEU A 43 -20.06 1.13 5.52
N SER A 44 -20.10 2.23 4.75
CA SER A 44 -18.94 2.80 4.09
C SER A 44 -17.87 3.24 5.11
N LYS A 45 -18.27 3.84 6.24
CA LYS A 45 -17.35 4.14 7.35
C LYS A 45 -16.73 2.87 7.94
N GLN A 46 -17.52 1.80 8.09
CA GLN A 46 -16.99 0.53 8.57
C GLN A 46 -15.95 -0.05 7.60
N ILE A 47 -16.18 0.04 6.29
CA ILE A 47 -15.23 -0.39 5.26
C ILE A 47 -13.95 0.44 5.33
N MET A 48 -14.04 1.77 5.41
CA MET A 48 -12.87 2.65 5.59
C MET A 48 -12.04 2.25 6.81
N MET A 49 -12.70 1.98 7.94
CA MET A 49 -12.00 1.58 9.17
C MET A 49 -11.36 0.19 9.05
N GLN A 50 -11.98 -0.75 8.34
CA GLN A 50 -11.40 -2.07 8.07
C GLN A 50 -10.18 -1.98 7.14
N GLN A 51 -10.27 -1.16 6.10
CA GLN A 51 -9.14 -0.88 5.21
C GLN A 51 -7.99 -0.24 6.00
N PHE A 52 -8.25 0.85 6.73
CA PHE A 52 -7.23 1.51 7.54
C PHE A 52 -6.59 0.59 8.57
N ALA A 53 -7.37 -0.29 9.23
CA ALA A 53 -6.82 -1.24 10.19
C ALA A 53 -5.86 -2.26 9.54
N THR A 54 -6.13 -2.65 8.28
CA THR A 54 -5.25 -3.54 7.52
C THR A 54 -3.96 -2.82 7.15
N GLU A 55 -4.06 -1.58 6.66
CA GLU A 55 -2.90 -0.75 6.33
C GLU A 55 -2.06 -0.42 7.57
N ASP A 56 -2.71 -0.10 8.69
CA ASP A 56 -2.03 0.20 9.96
C ASP A 56 -1.30 -1.02 10.50
N LYS A 57 -1.88 -2.21 10.36
CA LYS A 57 -1.18 -3.46 10.68
C LYS A 57 0.10 -3.62 9.84
N ALA A 58 0.04 -3.37 8.53
CA ALA A 58 1.21 -3.44 7.67
C ALA A 58 2.28 -2.38 8.05
N ARG A 59 1.86 -1.16 8.43
CA ARG A 59 2.78 -0.12 8.96
C ARG A 59 3.44 -0.56 10.26
N ILE A 60 2.67 -1.12 11.20
CA ILE A 60 3.17 -1.63 12.49
C ILE A 60 4.19 -2.76 12.28
N ASP A 61 3.92 -3.64 11.31
CA ASP A 61 4.81 -4.74 10.97
C ASP A 61 6.06 -4.25 10.19
N GLY A 62 6.16 -2.95 9.87
CA GLY A 62 7.29 -2.34 9.16
C GLY A 62 7.45 -2.85 7.73
N GLN A 63 6.32 -3.07 7.05
CA GLN A 63 6.27 -3.89 5.85
C GLN A 63 6.46 -3.16 4.52
N SER A 64 6.69 -1.84 4.47
CA SER A 64 6.92 -1.18 3.18
C SER A 64 8.16 -1.75 2.48
N GLY A 65 8.09 -1.84 1.15
CA GLY A 65 9.10 -2.48 0.30
C GLY A 65 8.51 -3.50 -0.67
N VAL A 66 9.36 -4.05 -1.53
CA VAL A 66 9.00 -5.16 -2.43
C VAL A 66 8.79 -6.43 -1.61
N LYS A 67 7.73 -7.18 -1.92
CA LYS A 67 7.33 -8.43 -1.26
C LYS A 67 7.68 -9.65 -2.07
N SER A 68 7.39 -9.60 -3.35
CA SER A 68 7.67 -10.67 -4.28
C SER A 68 7.83 -10.10 -5.68
N ILE A 69 8.44 -10.90 -6.54
CA ILE A 69 8.48 -10.68 -7.98
C ILE A 69 7.82 -11.85 -8.67
N ARG A 70 7.57 -11.69 -9.96
CA ARG A 70 7.17 -12.80 -10.82
C ARG A 70 8.13 -13.99 -10.67
N ASN A 71 7.58 -15.14 -10.29
CA ASN A 71 8.34 -16.38 -10.23
C ASN A 71 8.68 -16.90 -11.63
N THR A 72 9.98 -16.96 -11.92
CA THR A 72 10.56 -17.65 -13.07
C THR A 72 10.95 -19.08 -12.69
N HIS A 73 11.40 -19.28 -11.45
CA HIS A 73 11.65 -20.59 -10.86
C HIS A 73 10.55 -20.92 -9.86
N ASN A 74 10.09 -22.17 -9.91
CA ASN A 74 9.12 -22.70 -8.96
C ASN A 74 9.52 -24.12 -8.59
N GLY A 75 9.13 -24.56 -7.40
CA GLY A 75 9.29 -25.94 -6.98
C GLY A 75 8.29 -26.35 -5.92
N PRO A 76 8.33 -27.62 -5.48
CA PRO A 76 7.37 -28.14 -4.50
C PRO A 76 7.53 -27.55 -3.09
N MET A 77 8.54 -26.71 -2.87
CA MET A 77 8.85 -26.07 -1.58
C MET A 77 9.12 -24.59 -1.81
N ASP A 78 8.78 -23.76 -0.83
CA ASP A 78 8.88 -22.29 -0.93
C ASP A 78 10.29 -21.80 -1.27
N TYR A 79 11.33 -22.47 -0.80
CA TYR A 79 12.73 -22.09 -1.08
C TYR A 79 13.20 -22.37 -2.51
N PHE A 80 12.38 -23.06 -3.33
CA PHE A 80 12.62 -23.21 -4.77
C PHE A 80 11.93 -22.14 -5.61
N SER A 81 11.10 -21.31 -4.98
CA SER A 81 10.38 -20.25 -5.66
C SER A 81 11.14 -18.94 -5.50
N ASP A 82 11.10 -18.11 -6.54
CA ASP A 82 11.65 -16.77 -6.46
C ASP A 82 10.89 -15.95 -5.38
N SER A 83 11.54 -14.93 -4.83
CA SER A 83 10.89 -14.00 -3.89
C SER A 83 11.26 -12.57 -4.23
N HIS A 84 12.38 -12.08 -3.71
CA HIS A 84 12.91 -10.75 -4.04
C HIS A 84 13.97 -10.84 -5.15
N VAL A 85 14.48 -12.05 -5.37
CA VAL A 85 15.54 -12.38 -6.33
C VAL A 85 15.15 -13.66 -7.05
N GLY A 86 15.20 -13.62 -8.37
CA GLY A 86 15.10 -14.79 -9.24
C GLY A 86 16.34 -14.86 -10.13
N GLU A 87 16.17 -14.86 -11.46
CA GLU A 87 17.28 -14.62 -12.38
C GLU A 87 17.91 -13.22 -12.16
N GLN A 88 17.08 -12.23 -11.81
CA GLN A 88 17.50 -10.87 -11.50
C GLN A 88 16.86 -10.37 -10.19
N PHE A 89 17.49 -9.37 -9.56
CA PHE A 89 16.93 -8.68 -8.40
C PHE A 89 15.70 -7.86 -8.83
N MET A 90 14.57 -8.04 -8.15
CA MET A 90 13.30 -7.39 -8.48
C MET A 90 12.84 -7.55 -9.95
N ALA A 91 13.26 -8.61 -10.64
CA ALA A 91 13.04 -8.79 -12.08
C ALA A 91 13.53 -7.60 -12.94
N ILE A 92 14.49 -6.81 -12.43
CA ILE A 92 15.12 -5.72 -13.18
C ILE A 92 16.12 -6.32 -14.17
N HIS A 93 15.96 -6.00 -15.44
CA HIS A 93 16.79 -6.51 -16.52
C HIS A 93 17.07 -5.40 -17.54
N ASP A 94 18.02 -5.66 -18.42
CA ASP A 94 18.45 -4.71 -19.42
C ASP A 94 17.54 -4.70 -20.64
N HIS A 95 17.28 -3.51 -21.15
CA HIS A 95 16.82 -3.29 -22.52
C HIS A 95 17.95 -2.61 -23.31
N PRO A 96 19.01 -3.34 -23.69
CA PRO A 96 20.17 -2.77 -24.35
C PRO A 96 19.86 -2.28 -25.77
N ASP A 97 18.71 -2.67 -26.29
CA ASP A 97 18.11 -2.21 -27.53
C ASP A 97 17.47 -0.82 -27.39
N TYR A 98 17.03 -0.41 -26.19
CA TYR A 98 16.36 0.89 -25.98
C TYR A 98 17.27 1.96 -25.34
N VAL A 99 17.04 3.22 -25.74
CA VAL A 99 17.77 4.38 -25.19
C VAL A 99 17.32 4.70 -23.77
N ASP A 100 18.25 4.60 -22.81
CA ASP A 100 18.05 4.94 -21.38
C ASP A 100 16.98 4.08 -20.67
N THR A 101 16.57 2.94 -21.24
CA THR A 101 15.47 2.12 -20.71
C THR A 101 15.99 0.90 -19.95
N LEU A 102 15.38 0.65 -18.78
CA LEU A 102 15.57 -0.55 -17.98
C LEU A 102 14.24 -1.31 -17.92
N GLY A 103 14.30 -2.63 -18.01
CA GLY A 103 13.14 -3.49 -17.85
C GLY A 103 12.95 -3.81 -16.38
N MET A 104 11.71 -3.85 -15.92
CA MET A 104 11.37 -4.33 -14.58
C MET A 104 10.09 -5.12 -14.66
N GLY A 105 10.18 -6.42 -14.37
CA GLY A 105 9.00 -7.28 -14.36
C GLY A 105 7.94 -6.85 -13.35
N GLU A 106 6.86 -7.61 -13.29
CA GLU A 106 5.79 -7.44 -12.32
C GLU A 106 6.34 -7.62 -10.90
N THR A 107 6.01 -6.67 -10.02
CA THR A 107 6.42 -6.68 -8.62
C THR A 107 5.24 -6.46 -7.71
N GLU A 108 5.19 -7.24 -6.63
CA GLU A 108 4.28 -6.99 -5.52
C GLU A 108 5.01 -6.12 -4.50
N ALA A 109 4.40 -5.02 -4.08
CA ALA A 109 5.01 -4.07 -3.17
C ALA A 109 4.01 -3.57 -2.14
N VAL A 110 4.56 -3.14 -1.01
CA VAL A 110 3.84 -2.39 0.02
C VAL A 110 4.39 -0.99 0.10
N LEU A 111 3.51 0.00 0.08
CA LEU A 111 3.86 1.39 0.30
C LEU A 111 2.89 2.02 1.29
N ASN A 112 3.40 2.48 2.43
CA ASN A 112 2.58 3.06 3.50
C ASN A 112 1.42 2.15 3.94
N GLY A 113 1.68 0.84 4.02
CA GLY A 113 0.71 -0.17 4.41
C GLY A 113 -0.26 -0.63 3.31
N VAL A 114 -0.10 -0.14 2.08
CA VAL A 114 -0.95 -0.52 0.94
C VAL A 114 -0.23 -1.54 0.08
N ASP A 115 -0.79 -2.74 -0.05
CA ASP A 115 -0.34 -3.79 -0.97
C ASP A 115 -0.84 -3.53 -2.40
N PHE A 116 0.04 -3.74 -3.38
CA PHE A 116 -0.32 -3.65 -4.81
C PHE A 116 0.63 -4.48 -5.67
N THR A 117 0.20 -4.77 -6.90
CA THR A 117 1.01 -5.48 -7.90
C THR A 117 1.11 -4.62 -9.15
N THR A 118 2.32 -4.38 -9.61
CA THR A 118 2.57 -3.67 -10.85
C THR A 118 2.41 -4.61 -12.06
N ARG A 119 2.08 -4.04 -13.22
CA ARG A 119 2.31 -4.69 -14.52
C ARG A 119 3.82 -4.72 -14.82
N HIS A 120 4.24 -5.19 -15.99
CA HIS A 120 5.65 -5.04 -16.41
C HIS A 120 5.97 -3.54 -16.60
N ASN A 121 7.05 -3.05 -15.99
CA ASN A 121 7.45 -1.64 -15.94
C ASN A 121 8.79 -1.42 -16.66
N ASP A 122 8.76 -1.23 -17.98
CA ASP A 122 9.96 -0.77 -18.69
C ASP A 122 10.08 0.73 -18.49
N TYR A 123 11.07 1.18 -17.72
CA TYR A 123 11.23 2.57 -17.31
C TYR A 123 12.46 3.22 -17.90
N ARG A 124 12.30 4.48 -18.31
CA ARG A 124 13.43 5.31 -18.73
C ARG A 124 14.09 5.96 -17.52
N LEU A 125 15.42 6.04 -17.53
CA LEU A 125 16.20 6.80 -16.55
C LEU A 125 15.97 8.31 -16.72
N VAL A 126 15.01 8.82 -15.96
CA VAL A 126 14.65 10.24 -15.89
C VAL A 126 14.74 10.73 -14.44
N LYS A 127 14.86 12.04 -14.27
CA LYS A 127 14.75 12.70 -12.95
C LYS A 127 13.56 13.66 -12.94
N GLN A 128 13.14 14.05 -11.75
CA GLN A 128 12.14 15.11 -11.57
C GLN A 128 12.58 16.39 -12.28
N SER A 129 11.62 17.11 -12.88
CA SER A 129 11.91 18.35 -13.58
C SER A 129 12.47 19.40 -12.62
N SER A 130 13.60 20.00 -13.01
CA SER A 130 14.23 21.08 -12.23
C SER A 130 13.55 22.45 -12.44
N SER A 131 12.62 22.54 -13.38
CA SER A 131 12.02 23.80 -13.85
C SER A 131 10.49 23.80 -13.90
N SER A 132 9.83 22.63 -13.89
CA SER A 132 8.38 22.51 -13.91
C SER A 132 7.82 21.94 -12.61
N ARG A 133 6.77 22.58 -12.08
CA ARG A 133 5.96 22.07 -10.96
C ARG A 133 4.77 21.23 -11.43
N GLU A 134 4.65 20.93 -12.73
CA GLU A 134 3.57 20.09 -13.22
C GLU A 134 3.67 18.67 -12.66
N TYR A 135 2.51 18.07 -12.38
CA TYR A 135 2.43 16.72 -11.84
C TYR A 135 3.13 15.72 -12.78
N HIS A 136 4.07 14.94 -12.25
CA HIS A 136 4.90 13.97 -12.99
C HIS A 136 5.78 14.58 -14.09
N ALA A 137 6.10 15.88 -14.03
CA ALA A 137 7.08 16.45 -14.94
C ALA A 137 8.47 15.88 -14.67
N THR A 138 9.05 15.25 -15.69
CA THR A 138 10.39 14.66 -15.66
C THR A 138 11.28 15.24 -16.74
N GLU A 139 12.60 15.20 -16.53
CA GLU A 139 13.60 15.53 -17.53
C GLU A 139 14.66 14.40 -17.61
N PRO A 140 15.30 14.19 -18.78
CA PRO A 140 16.34 13.18 -18.93
C PRO A 140 17.50 13.38 -17.94
N ILE A 141 18.08 12.28 -17.45
CA ILE A 141 19.28 12.36 -16.64
C ILE A 141 20.49 12.65 -17.55
N PRO A 142 21.33 13.66 -17.24
CA PRO A 142 22.51 13.97 -18.05
C PRO A 142 23.52 12.83 -18.03
N GLN A 143 23.71 12.19 -19.19
CA GLN A 143 24.64 11.08 -19.35
C GLN A 143 26.10 11.49 -19.04
N PRO A 144 26.94 10.59 -18.49
CA PRO A 144 28.32 10.93 -18.18
C PRO A 144 29.16 11.15 -19.44
N ASP A 145 30.12 12.06 -19.36
CA ASP A 145 31.06 12.30 -20.46
C ASP A 145 32.03 11.12 -20.63
N VAL A 146 32.50 10.93 -21.87
CA VAL A 146 33.59 10.00 -22.15
C VAL A 146 34.89 10.59 -21.61
N PRO A 147 35.70 9.84 -20.83
CA PRO A 147 36.98 10.35 -20.35
C PRO A 147 37.86 10.85 -21.50
N PRO A 148 38.47 12.05 -21.41
CA PRO A 148 39.31 12.58 -22.48
C PRO A 148 40.46 11.63 -22.87
N SER A 149 41.04 10.89 -21.91
CA SER A 149 42.10 9.93 -22.18
C SER A 149 41.69 8.77 -23.09
N VAL A 150 40.39 8.44 -23.12
CA VAL A 150 39.82 7.48 -24.07
C VAL A 150 39.77 8.12 -25.45
N LEU A 151 39.18 9.30 -25.59
CA LEU A 151 39.01 9.98 -26.87
C LEU A 151 40.34 10.37 -27.55
N GLU A 152 41.38 10.63 -26.75
CA GLU A 152 42.73 10.97 -27.23
C GLU A 152 43.48 9.79 -27.85
N LYS A 153 42.99 8.55 -27.73
CA LYS A 153 43.66 7.40 -28.37
C LYS A 153 43.44 7.43 -29.88
N GLY A 154 44.54 7.21 -30.62
CA GLY A 154 44.56 7.28 -32.08
C GLY A 154 43.89 6.11 -32.83
N SER A 155 43.38 5.09 -32.15
CA SER A 155 42.63 3.98 -32.75
C SER A 155 41.53 3.47 -31.84
N VAL A 156 40.47 2.90 -32.42
CA VAL A 156 39.34 2.34 -31.65
C VAL A 156 39.79 1.24 -30.69
N ASP A 157 40.73 0.37 -31.10
CA ASP A 157 41.27 -0.66 -30.22
C ASP A 157 41.99 -0.06 -29.01
N ALA A 158 42.75 1.02 -29.19
CA ALA A 158 43.38 1.72 -28.07
C ALA A 158 42.36 2.43 -27.18
N GLN A 159 41.26 2.96 -27.75
CA GLN A 159 40.14 3.50 -26.97
C GLN A 159 39.48 2.40 -26.13
N ILE A 160 39.26 1.21 -26.70
CA ILE A 160 38.70 0.04 -26.01
C ILE A 160 39.56 -0.33 -24.80
N GLU A 161 40.88 -0.45 -24.96
CA GLU A 161 41.78 -0.79 -23.85
C GLU A 161 41.76 0.27 -22.73
N GLU A 162 41.70 1.55 -23.10
CA GLU A 162 41.59 2.63 -22.11
C GLU A 162 40.24 2.62 -21.38
N MET A 163 39.13 2.45 -22.10
CA MET A 163 37.80 2.36 -21.49
C MET A 163 37.72 1.17 -20.52
N ARG A 164 38.31 0.02 -20.90
CA ARG A 164 38.41 -1.14 -20.01
C ARG A 164 39.19 -0.84 -18.73
N ALA A 165 40.24 -0.03 -18.79
CA ALA A 165 40.99 0.37 -17.61
C ALA A 165 40.11 1.17 -16.62
N TYR A 166 39.18 2.00 -17.10
CA TYR A 166 38.19 2.67 -16.25
C TYR A 166 37.22 1.70 -15.59
N PHE A 167 36.66 0.75 -16.34
CA PHE A 167 35.78 -0.29 -15.78
C PHE A 167 36.51 -1.21 -14.80
N GLN A 168 37.78 -1.52 -15.08
CA GLN A 168 38.63 -2.28 -14.16
C GLN A 168 38.89 -1.50 -12.87
N ALA A 169 39.19 -0.20 -12.96
CA ALA A 169 39.35 0.68 -11.81
C ALA A 169 38.07 0.75 -10.97
N PHE A 170 36.90 0.86 -11.61
CA PHE A 170 35.61 0.82 -10.93
C PHE A 170 35.36 -0.52 -10.24
N ALA A 171 35.54 -1.63 -10.95
CA ALA A 171 35.31 -2.97 -10.39
C ALA A 171 36.25 -3.29 -9.22
N GLN A 172 37.50 -2.84 -9.27
CA GLN A 172 38.49 -3.05 -8.22
C GLN A 172 38.45 -1.96 -7.13
N GLN A 173 37.60 -0.93 -7.31
CA GLN A 173 37.56 0.27 -6.48
C GLN A 173 38.97 0.92 -6.31
N ASP A 174 39.82 0.83 -7.34
CA ASP A 174 41.21 1.27 -7.32
C ASP A 174 41.40 2.54 -8.17
N LEU A 175 41.51 3.67 -7.49
CA LEU A 175 41.71 4.98 -8.10
C LEU A 175 43.12 5.18 -8.69
N THR A 176 44.07 4.30 -8.37
CA THR A 176 45.44 4.38 -8.92
C THR A 176 45.51 3.90 -10.36
N LEU A 177 44.57 3.02 -10.77
CA LEU A 177 44.41 2.61 -12.16
C LEU A 177 43.84 3.76 -13.00
N ARG A 178 42.66 4.25 -12.64
CA ARG A 178 41.98 5.41 -13.24
C ARG A 178 41.04 6.04 -12.24
N ASP A 179 40.95 7.37 -12.22
CA ASP A 179 39.92 8.06 -11.45
C ASP A 179 38.59 8.02 -12.21
N TYR A 180 37.77 7.01 -11.89
CA TYR A 180 36.48 6.77 -12.53
C TYR A 180 35.34 7.65 -11.97
N ARG A 181 35.50 8.25 -10.79
CA ARG A 181 34.42 8.95 -10.06
C ARG A 181 33.74 10.09 -10.84
N PRO A 182 34.43 10.89 -11.68
CA PRO A 182 33.77 11.93 -12.48
C PRO A 182 32.84 11.35 -13.56
N TYR A 183 33.05 10.10 -13.93
CA TYR A 183 32.51 9.46 -15.13
C TYR A 183 31.50 8.34 -14.82
N PHE A 184 31.54 7.79 -13.59
CA PHE A 184 30.62 6.75 -13.12
C PHE A 184 29.70 7.37 -12.07
N LYS A 185 28.48 7.71 -12.49
CA LYS A 185 27.52 8.47 -11.67
C LYS A 185 26.45 7.52 -11.10
N PRO A 186 26.33 7.39 -9.76
CA PRO A 186 25.24 6.64 -9.18
C PRO A 186 23.92 7.42 -9.29
N VAL A 187 22.85 6.71 -9.65
CA VAL A 187 21.47 7.23 -9.73
C VAL A 187 20.61 6.35 -8.84
N LEU A 188 19.98 6.95 -7.82
CA LEU A 188 18.99 6.26 -7.00
C LEU A 188 17.68 6.16 -7.76
N CYS A 189 17.22 4.92 -7.99
CA CYS A 189 15.87 4.63 -8.46
C CYS A 189 14.99 4.31 -7.26
N TYR A 190 13.77 4.83 -7.26
CA TYR A 190 12.81 4.66 -6.18
C TYR A 190 11.40 4.52 -6.75
N MET A 191 10.53 3.84 -6.01
CA MET A 191 9.11 3.75 -6.31
C MET A 191 8.39 4.79 -5.50
N GLU A 192 7.56 5.60 -6.16
CA GLU A 192 6.81 6.70 -5.56
C GLU A 192 5.31 6.49 -5.73
N GLY A 193 4.55 6.60 -4.65
CA GLY A 193 3.10 6.47 -4.67
C GLY A 193 2.39 7.56 -3.89
N THR A 194 1.15 7.82 -4.29
CA THR A 194 0.26 8.80 -3.69
C THR A 194 -1.17 8.47 -4.09
N TRP A 195 -2.14 8.88 -3.28
CA TRP A 195 -3.55 8.80 -3.66
C TRP A 195 -3.89 9.93 -4.60
N THR A 196 -4.56 9.66 -5.72
CA THR A 196 -5.04 10.71 -6.64
C THR A 196 -6.55 10.86 -6.58
N LEU A 197 -7.04 12.01 -7.05
CA LEU A 197 -8.47 12.32 -7.19
C LEU A 197 -9.01 11.93 -8.59
N ASP A 198 -8.28 11.12 -9.35
CA ASP A 198 -8.67 10.78 -10.72
C ASP A 198 -9.81 9.76 -10.70
N GLU A 199 -10.94 10.11 -11.31
CA GLU A 199 -12.09 9.19 -11.46
C GLU A 199 -11.86 8.19 -12.59
N ASP A 200 -11.17 8.64 -13.65
CA ASP A 200 -10.82 7.81 -14.79
C ASP A 200 -9.51 7.04 -14.54
N LEU A 201 -9.43 5.84 -15.11
CA LEU A 201 -8.18 5.07 -15.09
C LEU A 201 -7.20 5.73 -16.08
N VAL A 202 -6.24 6.47 -15.52
CA VAL A 202 -5.12 7.03 -16.27
C VAL A 202 -3.88 6.22 -15.95
N GLU A 203 -3.07 5.90 -16.96
CA GLU A 203 -1.78 5.23 -16.80
C GLU A 203 -0.92 5.97 -15.76
N PRO A 204 -0.70 5.39 -14.56
CA PRO A 204 0.04 6.07 -13.50
C PRO A 204 1.54 6.11 -13.76
N PHE A 205 2.05 5.19 -14.59
CA PHE A 205 3.47 5.00 -14.83
C PHE A 205 3.77 4.84 -16.31
N LYS A 206 4.51 5.78 -16.92
CA LYS A 206 4.87 5.67 -18.34
C LYS A 206 5.84 4.51 -18.55
N SER A 207 5.50 3.60 -19.46
CA SER A 207 6.41 2.55 -19.93
C SER A 207 6.54 2.58 -21.45
N ASP A 208 7.72 2.23 -21.96
CA ASP A 208 8.01 2.30 -23.40
C ASP A 208 7.37 1.16 -24.20
N ARG A 209 7.04 0.03 -23.54
CA ARG A 209 6.53 -1.19 -24.21
C ARG A 209 5.20 -1.68 -23.65
N ASN A 210 4.93 -1.44 -22.37
CA ASN A 210 3.75 -1.96 -21.68
C ASN A 210 2.80 -0.82 -21.28
N HIS A 211 1.52 -1.12 -21.14
CA HIS A 211 0.47 -0.16 -20.75
C HIS A 211 -0.64 -0.91 -20.01
N LEU A 212 -1.47 -0.21 -19.25
CA LEU A 212 -2.65 -0.84 -18.66
C LEU A 212 -3.67 -1.24 -19.75
N ASP A 213 -3.99 -2.53 -19.83
CA ASP A 213 -5.04 -3.05 -20.72
C ASP A 213 -6.41 -3.07 -20.00
N ALA A 214 -6.88 -1.88 -19.61
CA ALA A 214 -8.20 -1.70 -19.02
C ALA A 214 -8.74 -0.31 -19.34
N ALA A 215 -10.04 -0.21 -19.65
CA ALA A 215 -10.69 1.07 -19.93
C ALA A 215 -11.23 1.77 -18.67
N SER A 216 -11.30 1.06 -17.54
CA SER A 216 -11.83 1.61 -16.28
C SER A 216 -11.26 0.89 -15.05
N TRP A 217 -11.37 1.53 -13.88
CA TRP A 217 -11.02 0.92 -12.59
C TRP A 217 -11.75 -0.39 -12.32
N ALA A 218 -13.04 -0.48 -12.66
CA ALA A 218 -13.84 -1.68 -12.46
C ALA A 218 -13.38 -2.84 -13.37
N GLU A 219 -12.98 -2.53 -14.61
CA GLU A 219 -12.41 -3.53 -15.52
C GLU A 219 -11.05 -4.02 -15.02
N LEU A 220 -10.16 -3.12 -14.60
CA LEU A 220 -8.86 -3.48 -14.03
C LEU A 220 -9.02 -4.40 -12.80
N GLN A 221 -9.97 -4.11 -11.92
CA GLN A 221 -10.27 -4.96 -10.76
C GLN A 221 -10.80 -6.34 -11.17
N ASN A 222 -11.67 -6.41 -12.18
CA ASN A 222 -12.18 -7.69 -12.69
C ASN A 222 -11.06 -8.53 -13.32
N LEU A 223 -10.13 -7.91 -14.05
CA LEU A 223 -8.96 -8.58 -14.63
C LEU A 223 -8.04 -9.10 -13.53
N ALA A 224 -7.72 -8.27 -12.53
CA ALA A 224 -6.93 -8.69 -11.37
C ALA A 224 -7.59 -9.85 -10.60
N MET A 225 -8.92 -9.82 -10.42
CA MET A 225 -9.67 -10.93 -9.85
C MET A 225 -9.57 -12.19 -10.72
N TYR A 226 -9.76 -12.05 -12.03
CA TYR A 226 -9.66 -13.17 -12.96
C TYR A 226 -8.28 -13.83 -12.91
N ASP A 227 -7.20 -13.05 -12.92
CA ASP A 227 -5.83 -13.56 -12.81
C ASP A 227 -5.62 -14.29 -11.47
N ALA A 228 -6.08 -13.70 -10.36
CA ALA A 228 -5.99 -14.32 -9.04
C ALA A 228 -6.76 -15.65 -8.93
N PHE A 229 -7.95 -15.76 -9.54
CA PHE A 229 -8.77 -16.98 -9.50
C PHE A 229 -8.31 -18.05 -10.50
N SER A 230 -7.83 -17.63 -11.67
CA SER A 230 -7.40 -18.55 -12.73
C SER A 230 -5.97 -19.03 -12.55
N GLY A 231 -5.14 -18.27 -11.82
CA GLY A 231 -3.70 -18.46 -11.77
C GLY A 231 -3.02 -18.23 -13.14
N THR A 232 -3.73 -17.59 -14.07
CA THR A 232 -3.20 -17.22 -15.38
C THR A 232 -2.65 -15.80 -15.36
N LYS A 233 -1.88 -15.46 -16.39
CA LYS A 233 -1.32 -14.12 -16.57
C LYS A 233 -1.64 -13.64 -17.98
N ASP A 234 -1.69 -12.32 -18.13
CA ASP A 234 -1.63 -11.73 -19.45
C ASP A 234 -0.26 -12.01 -20.11
N LEU A 235 -0.31 -12.36 -21.39
CA LEU A 235 0.88 -12.60 -22.20
C LEU A 235 1.55 -11.30 -22.63
N ALA A 236 0.78 -10.21 -22.72
CA ALA A 236 1.32 -8.89 -22.99
C ALA A 236 1.81 -8.17 -21.71
N GLU A 237 1.59 -8.78 -20.53
CA GLU A 237 2.07 -8.31 -19.23
C GLU A 237 1.55 -6.91 -18.85
N ASN A 238 0.30 -6.64 -19.25
CA ASN A 238 -0.39 -5.34 -19.13
C ASN A 238 -1.40 -5.25 -17.99
N HIS A 239 -1.64 -6.35 -17.27
CA HIS A 239 -2.53 -6.35 -16.09
C HIS A 239 -1.78 -5.91 -14.83
N ALA A 240 -2.45 -5.11 -13.99
CA ALA A 240 -1.93 -4.67 -12.70
C ALA A 240 -3.02 -4.78 -11.62
N HIS A 241 -2.62 -4.92 -10.37
CA HIS A 241 -3.51 -4.76 -9.22
C HIS A 241 -3.18 -3.43 -8.52
N LEU A 242 -3.84 -2.37 -8.97
CA LEU A 242 -3.68 -1.02 -8.42
C LEU A 242 -4.75 -0.74 -7.36
N PRO A 243 -4.38 -0.17 -6.20
CA PRO A 243 -5.29 -0.02 -5.10
C PRO A 243 -6.19 1.21 -5.29
N THR A 244 -7.41 1.14 -4.74
CA THR A 244 -8.32 2.28 -4.58
C THR A 244 -8.66 2.43 -3.10
N THR A 245 -8.94 3.66 -2.65
CA THR A 245 -9.31 3.92 -1.26
C THR A 245 -10.46 4.90 -1.16
N ILE A 246 -11.20 4.82 -0.06
CA ILE A 246 -12.21 5.80 0.32
C ILE A 246 -11.56 6.75 1.31
N MET A 247 -11.28 7.99 0.87
CA MET A 247 -10.61 9.01 1.69
C MET A 247 -11.58 9.77 2.59
N ASP A 248 -12.81 10.00 2.13
CA ASP A 248 -13.86 10.70 2.87
C ASP A 248 -15.25 10.27 2.37
N ILE A 249 -16.28 10.46 3.19
CA ILE A 249 -17.68 10.23 2.84
C ILE A 249 -18.46 11.49 3.17
N ASP A 250 -18.92 12.21 2.15
CA ASP A 250 -19.94 13.24 2.35
C ASP A 250 -21.33 12.58 2.39
N PRO A 251 -22.01 12.56 3.55
CA PRO A 251 -23.35 11.99 3.66
C PRO A 251 -24.40 12.74 2.82
N LYS A 252 -24.09 13.93 2.29
CA LYS A 252 -25.03 14.75 1.52
C LYS A 252 -25.09 14.41 0.03
N THR A 253 -24.04 13.83 -0.56
CA THR A 253 -23.92 13.65 -2.02
C THR A 253 -24.41 12.28 -2.54
N VAL A 254 -24.80 11.35 -1.66
CA VAL A 254 -25.24 9.97 -2.03
C VAL A 254 -26.69 9.92 -2.57
N ALA A 255 -27.30 11.04 -2.95
CA ALA A 255 -28.72 11.12 -3.27
C ALA A 255 -29.01 10.96 -4.78
N VAL A 256 -29.01 9.71 -5.27
CA VAL A 256 -29.78 9.36 -6.48
C VAL A 256 -30.81 8.30 -6.10
N VAL A 257 -32.05 8.71 -5.91
CA VAL A 257 -33.16 7.79 -5.61
C VAL A 257 -34.27 7.98 -6.64
N ALA A 258 -34.43 6.99 -7.53
CA ALA A 258 -35.61 6.88 -8.37
C ALA A 258 -36.74 6.25 -7.55
N VAL A 259 -37.84 6.98 -7.33
CA VAL A 259 -39.01 6.47 -6.61
C VAL A 259 -40.13 6.19 -7.62
N VAL A 260 -40.49 4.93 -7.78
CA VAL A 260 -41.67 4.53 -8.54
C VAL A 260 -42.86 4.49 -7.59
N VAL A 261 -43.79 5.44 -7.73
CA VAL A 261 -45.03 5.44 -6.94
C VAL A 261 -46.13 4.81 -7.79
N LEU A 262 -46.55 3.61 -7.39
CA LEU A 262 -47.71 2.94 -7.97
C LEU A 262 -48.99 3.46 -7.28
N VAL A 263 -49.77 4.29 -7.96
CA VAL A 263 -51.08 4.74 -7.45
C VAL A 263 -52.16 3.86 -8.07
N VAL A 264 -52.74 2.97 -7.27
CA VAL A 264 -53.89 2.15 -7.71
C VAL A 264 -55.18 2.86 -7.32
N VAL A 265 -55.87 3.45 -8.29
CA VAL A 265 -57.18 4.06 -8.10
C VAL A 265 -58.24 3.00 -8.38
N VAL A 266 -58.93 2.55 -7.34
CA VAL A 266 -60.04 1.60 -7.47
C VAL A 266 -61.35 2.38 -7.58
N VAL A 267 -61.90 2.46 -8.79
CA VAL A 267 -63.20 3.09 -9.03
C VAL A 267 -64.29 2.02 -8.95
N ILE A 268 -65.15 2.12 -7.95
CA ILE A 268 -66.28 1.23 -7.78
C ILE A 268 -67.51 1.88 -8.42
N VAL A 269 -67.95 1.36 -9.56
CA VAL A 269 -69.17 1.84 -10.22
C VAL A 269 -70.30 0.85 -9.96
N PRO A 270 -71.33 1.23 -9.17
CA PRO A 270 -72.51 0.40 -9.02
C PRO A 270 -73.35 0.47 -10.30
N ILE A 271 -73.50 -0.66 -11.00
CA ILE A 271 -74.40 -0.77 -12.15
C ILE A 271 -75.67 -1.48 -11.68
N LEU A 272 -76.80 -0.76 -11.73
CA LEU A 272 -78.12 -1.34 -11.53
C LEU A 272 -78.59 -1.95 -12.86
N VAL A 273 -78.51 -3.28 -12.96
CA VAL A 273 -79.09 -4.00 -14.10
C VAL A 273 -80.55 -4.29 -13.78
N GLY A 274 -81.46 -3.63 -14.51
CA GLY A 274 -82.90 -3.81 -14.34
C GLY A 274 -83.35 -5.18 -14.84
N GLY A 275 -83.61 -6.11 -13.91
CA GLY A 275 -84.39 -7.32 -14.14
C GLY A 275 -85.78 -7.14 -13.54
N GLY A 276 -86.82 -7.36 -14.35
CA GLY A 276 -88.22 -7.26 -13.94
C GLY A 276 -88.56 -8.21 -12.78
N GLU A 277 -89.53 -7.75 -11.97
CA GLU A 277 -90.15 -8.42 -10.82
C GLU A 277 -89.22 -8.70 -9.62
N GLY A 278 -89.04 -7.65 -8.80
CA GLY A 278 -88.91 -7.79 -7.34
C GLY A 278 -87.55 -8.21 -6.77
N ARG A 279 -86.54 -8.49 -7.59
CA ARG A 279 -85.16 -8.77 -7.13
C ARG A 279 -84.13 -8.05 -7.98
N GLY A 280 -83.74 -6.84 -7.56
CA GLY A 280 -82.60 -6.14 -8.16
C GLY A 280 -81.29 -6.79 -7.73
N ILE A 281 -80.50 -7.27 -8.70
CA ILE A 281 -79.11 -7.69 -8.48
C ILE A 281 -78.24 -6.45 -8.65
N VAL A 282 -77.50 -6.07 -7.60
CA VAL A 282 -76.48 -5.02 -7.70
C VAL A 282 -75.20 -5.68 -8.20
N VAL A 283 -74.80 -5.37 -9.43
CA VAL A 283 -73.50 -5.78 -9.95
C VAL A 283 -72.52 -4.65 -9.67
N VAL A 284 -71.55 -4.92 -8.80
CA VAL A 284 -70.46 -3.99 -8.48
C VAL A 284 -69.34 -4.22 -9.48
N VAL A 285 -69.15 -3.28 -10.41
CA VAL A 285 -67.99 -3.34 -11.32
C VAL A 285 -66.85 -2.56 -10.67
N VAL A 286 -65.80 -3.28 -10.30
CA VAL A 286 -64.58 -2.70 -9.77
C VAL A 286 -63.65 -2.42 -10.96
N VAL A 287 -63.48 -1.14 -11.30
CA VAL A 287 -62.52 -0.71 -12.31
C VAL A 287 -61.24 -0.31 -11.59
N VAL A 288 -60.20 -1.13 -11.71
CA VAL A 288 -58.88 -0.82 -11.17
C VAL A 288 -58.12 0.01 -12.22
N VAL A 289 -57.93 1.29 -11.95
CA VAL A 289 -57.06 2.16 -12.76
C VAL A 289 -55.70 2.20 -12.08
N VAL A 290 -54.70 1.58 -12.70
CA VAL A 290 -53.32 1.63 -12.20
C VAL A 290 -52.64 2.84 -12.85
N VAL A 291 -52.41 3.89 -12.06
CA VAL A 291 -51.63 5.05 -12.48
C VAL A 291 -50.22 4.84 -11.96
N VAL A 292 -49.26 4.60 -12.86
CA VAL A 292 -47.85 4.51 -12.49
C VAL A 292 -47.24 5.89 -12.64
N VAL A 293 -46.93 6.53 -11.51
CA VAL A 293 -46.23 7.82 -11.51
C VAL A 293 -44.76 7.51 -11.22
N VAL A 294 -43.92 7.70 -12.23
CA VAL A 294 -42.47 7.58 -12.06
C VAL A 294 -41.94 8.99 -11.80
N VAL A 295 -41.49 9.25 -10.58
CA VAL A 295 -40.86 10.52 -10.23
C VAL A 295 -39.36 10.27 -10.20
N VAL A 296 -38.65 10.88 -11.14
CA VAL A 296 -37.18 10.85 -11.15
C VAL A 296 -36.73 12.20 -10.60
N VAL A 297 -36.13 12.18 -9.41
CA VAL A 297 -35.48 13.35 -8.82
C VAL A 297 -34.00 13.22 -9.13
N VAL A 298 -33.47 14.16 -9.91
CA VAL A 298 -32.04 14.24 -10.21
C VAL A 298 -31.53 15.54 -9.61
N GLU A 299 -30.58 15.45 -8.70
CA GLU A 299 -29.82 16.63 -8.29
C GLU A 299 -28.67 16.81 -9.28
N VAL A 300 -28.70 17.92 -10.02
CA VAL A 300 -27.61 18.30 -10.93
C VAL A 300 -26.70 19.25 -10.14
N GLY A 301 -25.41 18.91 -10.06
CA GLY A 301 -24.43 19.65 -9.25
C GLY A 301 -24.55 21.16 -9.43
N GLY A 302 -24.72 21.88 -8.31
CA GLY A 302 -24.92 23.34 -8.30
C GLY A 302 -26.08 23.87 -7.44
N GLY A 303 -26.69 23.03 -6.59
CA GLY A 303 -27.75 23.45 -5.66
C GLY A 303 -29.13 23.68 -6.30
N GLY A 304 -29.32 23.21 -7.54
CA GLY A 304 -30.61 23.18 -8.23
C GLY A 304 -31.18 21.77 -8.27
N ILE A 305 -32.41 21.60 -7.77
CA ILE A 305 -33.16 20.35 -7.90
C ILE A 305 -33.99 20.44 -9.19
N GLU A 306 -33.73 19.55 -10.16
CA GLU A 306 -34.66 19.33 -11.28
C GLU A 306 -35.53 18.10 -10.98
N VAL A 307 -36.85 18.32 -10.96
CA VAL A 307 -37.84 17.24 -10.77
C VAL A 307 -38.43 16.91 -12.14
N VAL A 308 -38.14 15.72 -12.65
CA VAL A 308 -38.74 15.21 -13.88
C VAL A 308 -39.86 14.22 -13.52
N VAL A 309 -41.11 14.63 -13.74
CA VAL A 309 -42.29 13.78 -13.49
C VAL A 309 -42.70 13.11 -14.79
N VAL A 310 -42.57 11.78 -14.88
CA VAL A 310 -43.08 10.98 -16.00
C VAL A 310 -44.32 10.22 -15.53
N VAL A 311 -45.50 10.62 -16.04
CA VAL A 311 -46.76 9.96 -15.72
C VAL A 311 -47.09 8.94 -16.81
N VAL A 312 -47.12 7.66 -16.45
CA VAL A 312 -47.56 6.57 -17.34
C VAL A 312 -48.87 6.01 -16.82
N VAL A 313 -49.98 6.35 -17.49
CA VAL A 313 -51.31 5.85 -17.14
C VAL A 313 -51.58 4.55 -17.92
N LYS A 314 -51.77 3.43 -17.22
CA LYS A 314 -52.15 2.15 -17.85
C LYS A 314 -53.42 1.60 -17.20
N VAL A 315 -54.53 1.65 -17.92
CA VAL A 315 -55.81 1.11 -17.44
C VAL A 315 -55.78 -0.42 -17.60
N VAL A 316 -55.88 -1.16 -16.49
CA VAL A 316 -55.89 -2.63 -16.48
C VAL A 316 -57.19 -3.11 -15.85
N SER A 317 -58.17 -3.54 -16.67
CA SER A 317 -59.40 -4.13 -16.13
C SER A 317 -59.12 -5.56 -15.65
N ALA A 318 -59.04 -5.78 -14.34
CA ALA A 318 -58.87 -7.11 -13.76
C ALA A 318 -60.18 -7.60 -13.12
N ALA A 319 -60.78 -8.63 -13.70
CA ALA A 319 -61.83 -9.42 -13.08
C ALA A 319 -61.19 -10.57 -12.30
N ALA A 320 -60.98 -10.44 -10.98
CA ALA A 320 -60.75 -11.57 -10.07
C ALA A 320 -60.86 -11.14 -8.60
N VAL A 321 -61.73 -11.83 -7.84
CA VAL A 321 -61.91 -11.71 -6.39
C VAL A 321 -61.07 -12.80 -5.72
N VAL A 322 -60.20 -12.45 -4.76
CA VAL A 322 -59.53 -13.44 -3.88
C VAL A 322 -59.50 -12.94 -2.43
N VAL A 323 -59.95 -13.81 -1.53
CA VAL A 323 -60.03 -13.68 -0.07
C VAL A 323 -58.72 -14.13 0.57
N VAL A 324 -58.16 -13.37 1.51
CA VAL A 324 -56.94 -13.72 2.27
C VAL A 324 -57.30 -13.92 3.75
N ILE A 325 -56.85 -15.04 4.34
CA ILE A 325 -56.95 -15.37 5.78
C ILE A 325 -55.55 -15.25 6.41
N ILE A 326 -55.46 -14.54 7.53
CA ILE A 326 -54.27 -14.29 8.35
C ILE A 326 -54.21 -15.31 9.51
N VAL A 327 -53.02 -15.83 9.82
CA VAL A 327 -52.72 -16.51 11.09
C VAL A 327 -51.38 -15.99 11.65
N VAL A 328 -51.39 -15.59 12.93
CA VAL A 328 -50.28 -15.03 13.74
C VAL A 328 -50.19 -15.83 15.04
N VAL A 329 -48.99 -16.31 15.44
CA VAL A 329 -48.49 -16.55 16.83
C VAL A 329 -46.94 -16.68 16.74
N VAL A 330 -46.07 -15.74 17.15
CA VAL A 330 -45.56 -15.27 18.49
C VAL A 330 -44.47 -16.14 19.16
N LEU A 331 -43.36 -15.45 19.46
CA LEU A 331 -42.03 -15.76 20.05
C LEU A 331 -41.95 -16.41 21.45
N THR A 332 -40.78 -17.00 21.78
CA THR A 332 -40.01 -16.66 23.00
C THR A 332 -38.53 -17.11 22.97
N VAL A 333 -37.71 -16.39 23.75
CA VAL A 333 -36.23 -16.36 23.90
C VAL A 333 -35.81 -17.01 25.24
N VAL A 334 -34.53 -17.43 25.42
CA VAL A 334 -33.62 -17.07 26.55
C VAL A 334 -32.50 -18.10 26.86
N ALA A 335 -31.27 -17.57 26.75
CA ALA A 335 -30.02 -17.67 27.55
C ALA A 335 -29.20 -18.97 27.81
N VAL A 336 -27.91 -18.73 27.62
CA VAL A 336 -26.69 -19.47 27.96
C VAL A 336 -26.23 -19.13 29.38
N VAL A 337 -25.72 -20.12 30.13
CA VAL A 337 -24.98 -19.94 31.39
C VAL A 337 -23.64 -20.67 31.26
N VAL A 338 -22.54 -19.92 31.45
CA VAL A 338 -21.16 -20.41 31.56
C VAL A 338 -20.82 -20.58 33.04
N VAL A 339 -20.32 -21.76 33.42
CA VAL A 339 -19.83 -22.08 34.77
C VAL A 339 -18.30 -22.02 34.76
N VAL A 340 -17.74 -21.15 35.61
CA VAL A 340 -16.31 -21.10 35.95
C VAL A 340 -16.06 -22.04 37.12
N GLY A 341 -15.13 -22.98 36.95
CA GLY A 341 -14.63 -23.87 38.00
C GLY A 341 -13.15 -23.62 38.28
N VAL A 342 -12.80 -23.52 39.57
CA VAL A 342 -11.45 -23.40 40.13
C VAL A 342 -11.19 -24.61 41.06
N VAL A 343 -9.94 -24.79 41.48
CA VAL A 343 -9.35 -25.75 42.46
C VAL A 343 -8.99 -27.13 41.83
N VAL A 344 -7.84 -27.80 42.02
CA VAL A 344 -6.94 -28.01 43.19
C VAL A 344 -5.51 -28.46 42.78
N VAL A 345 -4.54 -27.93 43.53
CA VAL A 345 -3.26 -28.44 44.09
C VAL A 345 -2.83 -29.90 43.83
N GLY A 346 -1.52 -30.09 43.59
CA GLY A 346 -0.84 -31.38 43.77
C GLY A 346 0.62 -31.20 44.23
N GLU A 347 0.95 -31.72 45.41
CA GLU A 347 2.30 -31.83 45.99
C GLU A 347 3.09 -33.02 45.41
N VAL A 348 4.42 -32.93 45.40
CA VAL A 348 5.33 -34.07 45.25
C VAL A 348 6.27 -34.12 46.46
N VAL A 349 6.20 -35.23 47.18
CA VAL A 349 7.01 -35.62 48.33
C VAL A 349 8.21 -36.44 47.86
N VAL A 350 9.41 -36.18 48.42
CA VAL A 350 10.52 -37.13 48.42
C VAL A 350 11.07 -37.24 49.85
N GLY A 351 10.93 -38.43 50.45
CA GLY A 351 11.52 -38.82 51.73
C GLY A 351 13.04 -38.98 51.65
N GLY A 352 13.79 -39.25 52.71
CA GLY A 352 13.51 -39.59 54.09
C GLY A 352 14.78 -40.28 54.60
N VAL A 353 15.30 -39.90 55.78
CA VAL A 353 16.26 -40.73 56.51
C VAL A 353 15.93 -40.63 57.99
N VAL A 354 15.63 -41.79 58.57
CA VAL A 354 15.29 -42.04 59.97
C VAL A 354 16.58 -42.23 60.76
N VAL A 355 16.75 -41.52 61.87
CA VAL A 355 17.76 -41.83 62.90
C VAL A 355 17.02 -42.34 64.13
N GLY A 356 17.25 -43.61 64.46
CA GLY A 356 16.71 -44.27 65.64
C GLY A 356 17.49 -43.94 66.91
N GLY A 357 16.79 -43.94 68.04
CA GLY A 357 17.38 -43.89 69.38
C GLY A 357 16.84 -45.03 70.23
N GLY A 358 17.75 -45.78 70.86
CA GLY A 358 17.39 -46.76 71.88
C GLY A 358 18.57 -47.66 72.30
N GLY A 359 18.92 -47.59 73.59
CA GLY A 359 19.22 -48.77 74.41
C GLY A 359 20.67 -49.29 74.48
N GLU A 360 21.31 -48.97 75.59
CA GLU A 360 22.30 -49.71 76.40
C GLU A 360 23.14 -50.92 75.87
N ARG A 361 24.42 -50.83 76.23
CA ARG A 361 25.36 -51.88 76.72
C ARG A 361 25.82 -52.99 75.78
N GLY A 362 27.12 -52.94 75.50
CA GLY A 362 28.01 -54.08 75.78
C GLY A 362 28.87 -54.58 74.62
N GLY A 363 30.17 -54.30 74.72
CA GLY A 363 31.20 -55.30 74.38
C GLY A 363 31.66 -55.40 72.92
N GLY A 364 32.81 -54.79 72.64
CA GLY A 364 33.91 -55.49 72.00
C GLY A 364 33.97 -55.50 70.47
N GLY A 365 35.03 -54.88 69.95
CA GLY A 365 35.75 -55.42 68.80
C GLY A 365 35.60 -54.67 67.48
N GLY A 366 36.67 -53.96 67.11
CA GLY A 366 37.23 -54.05 65.76
C GLY A 366 36.64 -53.16 64.67
N GLY A 367 37.42 -52.16 64.27
CA GLY A 367 37.79 -51.98 62.86
C GLY A 367 36.82 -51.24 61.92
N VAL A 368 37.32 -50.09 61.44
CA VAL A 368 37.09 -49.52 60.09
C VAL A 368 35.71 -48.96 59.77
N GLU A 369 35.57 -47.63 59.90
CA GLU A 369 34.85 -46.77 58.93
C GLU A 369 35.13 -45.28 59.21
N VAL A 370 36.33 -44.77 58.85
CA VAL A 370 36.64 -43.33 58.93
C VAL A 370 37.27 -42.78 57.63
N VAL A 371 37.52 -43.62 56.62
CA VAL A 371 38.22 -43.19 55.39
C VAL A 371 37.25 -42.72 54.28
N VAL A 372 35.97 -43.07 54.32
CA VAL A 372 35.03 -42.77 53.22
C VAL A 372 34.39 -41.37 53.34
N ILE A 373 34.15 -40.85 54.55
CA ILE A 373 33.46 -39.56 54.74
C ILE A 373 34.35 -38.37 54.35
N VAL A 374 35.66 -38.43 54.62
CA VAL A 374 36.58 -37.34 54.29
C VAL A 374 36.77 -37.21 52.78
N VAL A 375 36.81 -38.32 52.04
CA VAL A 375 36.95 -38.29 50.57
C VAL A 375 35.68 -37.78 49.90
N VAL A 376 34.49 -38.18 50.38
CA VAL A 376 33.22 -37.70 49.81
C VAL A 376 33.02 -36.20 50.07
N VAL A 377 33.36 -35.69 51.26
CA VAL A 377 33.25 -34.25 51.57
C VAL A 377 34.25 -33.44 50.73
N VAL A 378 35.48 -33.91 50.53
CA VAL A 378 36.47 -33.23 49.68
C VAL A 378 36.04 -33.23 48.22
N VAL A 379 35.49 -34.33 47.69
CA VAL A 379 34.98 -34.40 46.31
C VAL A 379 33.78 -33.47 46.11
N VAL A 380 32.83 -33.42 47.06
CA VAL A 380 31.67 -32.51 46.97
C VAL A 380 32.12 -31.04 47.02
N VAL A 381 33.06 -30.69 47.90
CA VAL A 381 33.60 -29.31 47.97
C VAL A 381 34.32 -28.94 46.68
N VAL A 382 35.12 -29.85 46.09
CA VAL A 382 35.80 -29.60 44.81
C VAL A 382 34.80 -29.45 43.67
N VAL A 383 33.77 -30.29 43.59
CA VAL A 383 32.72 -30.18 42.56
C VAL A 383 31.94 -28.88 42.69
N VAL A 384 31.60 -28.46 43.92
CA VAL A 384 30.91 -27.18 44.16
C VAL A 384 31.81 -25.99 43.81
N VAL A 385 33.09 -26.02 44.17
CA VAL A 385 34.04 -24.94 43.82
C VAL A 385 34.25 -24.84 42.31
N VAL A 386 34.36 -25.98 41.60
CA VAL A 386 34.47 -26.00 40.13
C VAL A 386 33.17 -25.52 39.47
N ALA A 387 32.01 -25.91 40.00
CA ALA A 387 30.72 -25.43 39.50
C ALA A 387 30.55 -23.92 39.71
N VAL A 388 30.91 -23.40 40.89
CA VAL A 388 30.88 -21.96 41.18
C VAL A 388 31.87 -21.20 40.30
N ALA A 389 33.08 -21.72 40.09
CA ALA A 389 34.07 -21.12 39.19
C ALA A 389 33.58 -21.09 37.72
N ALA A 390 32.91 -22.15 37.27
CA ALA A 390 32.31 -22.20 35.93
C ALA A 390 31.15 -21.19 35.79
N VAL A 391 30.29 -21.07 36.79
CA VAL A 391 29.20 -20.07 36.81
C VAL A 391 29.76 -18.65 36.81
N VAL A 392 30.79 -18.37 37.62
CA VAL A 392 31.46 -17.06 37.64
C VAL A 392 32.11 -16.76 36.29
N ALA A 393 32.77 -17.74 35.66
CA ALA A 393 33.37 -17.57 34.33
C ALA A 393 32.31 -17.25 33.25
N VAL A 394 31.15 -17.93 33.29
CA VAL A 394 30.03 -17.65 32.39
C VAL A 394 29.45 -16.27 32.65
N VAL A 395 29.26 -15.86 33.90
CA VAL A 395 28.76 -14.52 34.24
C VAL A 395 29.74 -13.44 33.77
N VAL A 396 31.05 -13.63 33.98
CA VAL A 396 32.08 -12.70 33.49
C VAL A 396 32.08 -12.64 31.97
N LEU A 397 31.96 -13.78 31.28
CA LEU A 397 31.86 -13.82 29.82
C LEU A 397 30.63 -13.08 29.31
N VAL A 398 29.46 -13.28 29.94
CA VAL A 398 28.23 -12.58 29.58
C VAL A 398 28.37 -11.08 29.82
N VAL A 399 28.94 -10.65 30.95
CA VAL A 399 29.20 -9.23 31.23
C VAL A 399 30.17 -8.64 30.22
N VAL A 400 31.24 -9.34 29.86
CA VAL A 400 32.22 -8.89 28.85
C VAL A 400 31.57 -8.81 27.47
N VAL A 401 30.75 -9.79 27.07
CA VAL A 401 30.01 -9.75 25.80
C VAL A 401 29.00 -8.60 25.79
N VAL A 402 28.27 -8.37 26.89
CA VAL A 402 27.36 -7.23 27.01
C VAL A 402 28.11 -5.90 26.93
N VAL A 403 29.25 -5.77 27.63
CA VAL A 403 30.09 -4.57 27.59
C VAL A 403 30.68 -4.37 26.19
N ILE A 404 31.17 -5.42 25.53
CA ILE A 404 31.66 -5.35 24.14
C ILE A 404 30.51 -4.98 23.20
N VAL A 405 29.33 -5.56 23.35
CA VAL A 405 28.14 -5.20 22.56
C VAL A 405 27.74 -3.75 22.81
N LEU A 406 27.85 -3.24 24.04
CA LEU A 406 27.57 -1.84 24.37
C LEU A 406 28.64 -0.88 23.83
N ILE A 407 29.93 -1.26 23.87
CA ILE A 407 31.04 -0.48 23.31
C ILE A 407 30.98 -0.48 21.77
N LEU A 408 30.71 -1.63 21.15
CA LEU A 408 30.52 -1.77 19.70
C LEU A 408 29.21 -1.12 19.21
N ARG A 409 28.20 -1.00 20.08
CA ARG A 409 26.98 -0.21 19.81
C ARG A 409 27.16 1.29 20.04
N GLY A 410 28.36 1.74 20.40
CA GLY A 410 28.74 3.14 20.31
C GLY A 410 28.55 3.90 21.62
N GLY A 411 29.67 4.38 22.16
CA GLY A 411 29.72 5.59 22.96
C GLY A 411 29.41 6.82 22.10
N GLY A 412 28.18 6.92 21.63
CA GLY A 412 27.58 8.16 21.17
C GLY A 412 26.77 8.74 22.31
N GLU A 413 27.30 9.77 22.97
CA GLU A 413 26.46 10.69 23.74
C GLU A 413 25.47 11.34 22.74
N GLY A 414 24.25 10.81 22.67
CA GLY A 414 23.21 11.28 21.78
C GLY A 414 22.31 10.15 21.29
N GLY A 415 21.30 9.77 22.08
CA GLY A 415 20.24 8.83 21.70
C GLY A 415 19.31 9.41 20.62
N GLY A 416 19.83 9.64 19.43
CA GLY A 416 19.06 9.96 18.23
C GLY A 416 18.90 8.72 17.35
N ILE A 417 17.81 8.64 16.60
CA ILE A 417 17.66 7.70 15.48
C ILE A 417 18.86 7.94 14.55
N LEU A 418 19.65 6.90 14.29
CA LEU A 418 20.81 6.96 13.39
C LEU A 418 20.34 7.41 11.99
N TYR A 419 20.57 8.69 11.69
CA TYR A 419 20.34 9.28 10.38
C TYR A 419 21.26 8.60 9.37
N SER A 420 20.70 7.74 8.53
CA SER A 420 21.46 6.87 7.63
C SER A 420 21.94 7.62 6.39
N ILE A 421 22.83 7.00 5.61
CA ILE A 421 23.20 7.52 4.28
C ILE A 421 21.98 7.60 3.36
N MET A 422 21.06 6.63 3.46
CA MET A 422 19.83 6.62 2.66
C MET A 422 18.91 7.78 3.02
N ASP A 423 18.85 8.16 4.31
CA ASP A 423 18.10 9.34 4.74
C ASP A 423 18.64 10.63 4.13
N ARG A 424 19.96 10.77 4.03
CA ARG A 424 20.58 11.91 3.33
C ARG A 424 20.20 11.95 1.86
N ILE A 425 20.31 10.82 1.18
CA ILE A 425 20.02 10.73 -0.25
C ILE A 425 18.54 11.04 -0.51
N PHE A 426 17.60 10.46 0.25
CA PHE A 426 16.18 10.76 0.08
C PHE A 426 15.83 12.20 0.46
N TYR A 427 16.50 12.81 1.43
CA TYR A 427 16.25 14.22 1.75
C TYR A 427 16.66 15.17 0.60
N ASP A 428 17.55 14.74 -0.30
CA ASP A 428 17.84 15.50 -1.52
C ASP A 428 16.72 15.38 -2.57
N VAL A 429 15.88 14.35 -2.49
CA VAL A 429 14.73 14.12 -3.37
C VAL A 429 13.52 14.93 -2.90
N VAL A 430 12.95 15.70 -3.81
CA VAL A 430 11.73 16.50 -3.58
C VAL A 430 10.51 15.59 -3.78
N GLY A 431 9.40 15.86 -3.09
CA GLY A 431 8.13 15.20 -3.35
C GLY A 431 7.53 15.54 -4.71
N LYS A 432 6.23 15.29 -4.87
CA LYS A 432 5.48 15.48 -6.13
C LYS A 432 5.44 16.92 -6.67
N ASP A 433 5.94 17.91 -5.93
CA ASP A 433 6.06 19.30 -6.39
C ASP A 433 7.23 19.54 -7.38
N ASN A 434 8.15 18.56 -7.51
CA ASN A 434 9.40 18.54 -8.29
C ASN A 434 10.44 19.62 -7.90
N ILE A 435 10.00 20.78 -7.43
CA ILE A 435 10.84 21.91 -7.02
C ILE A 435 10.63 22.15 -5.53
N PRO A 436 11.70 22.32 -4.73
CA PRO A 436 11.58 22.56 -3.30
C PRO A 436 10.59 23.69 -2.98
N SER A 437 9.70 23.45 -2.03
CA SER A 437 8.66 24.39 -1.59
C SER A 437 8.83 24.83 -0.13
N ASN A 438 9.83 24.29 0.58
CA ASN A 438 10.12 24.60 1.98
C ASN A 438 8.87 24.47 2.86
N LEU A 439 8.09 23.41 2.63
CA LEU A 439 6.87 23.14 3.38
C LEU A 439 7.26 22.72 4.78
N THR A 440 6.58 23.27 5.78
CA THR A 440 6.80 22.90 7.18
C THR A 440 5.50 22.43 7.78
N LEU A 441 5.49 21.20 8.27
CA LEU A 441 4.36 20.64 9.01
C LEU A 441 4.55 20.89 10.52
N ALA A 442 3.43 21.13 11.22
CA ALA A 442 3.39 21.11 12.68
C ALA A 442 2.64 19.88 13.17
N SER A 443 3.29 19.06 13.99
CA SER A 443 2.61 17.96 14.69
C SER A 443 1.94 18.50 15.94
N TYR A 444 0.60 18.55 15.93
CA TYR A 444 -0.21 18.99 17.07
C TYR A 444 0.22 20.34 17.69
N SER A 445 0.59 21.34 16.86
CA SER A 445 1.09 22.68 17.26
C SER A 445 2.56 22.71 17.70
N HIS A 446 3.31 21.64 17.49
CA HIS A 446 4.76 21.61 17.67
C HIS A 446 5.45 21.53 16.31
N ALA A 447 6.44 22.39 16.10
CA ALA A 447 7.24 22.35 14.87
C ALA A 447 7.99 21.02 14.76
N LEU A 448 8.07 20.51 13.53
CA LEU A 448 8.96 19.42 13.17
C LEU A 448 10.34 19.99 12.85
N LEU A 449 11.36 19.35 13.37
CA LEU A 449 12.76 19.75 13.24
C LEU A 449 13.57 18.64 12.59
N THR A 450 14.68 19.00 11.98
CA THR A 450 15.70 18.07 11.48
C THR A 450 16.27 17.24 12.62
N THR A 451 16.72 16.03 12.30
CA THR A 451 17.34 15.11 13.28
C THR A 451 18.82 15.41 13.53
N ASP A 452 19.40 16.36 12.81
CA ASP A 452 20.78 16.79 12.99
C ASP A 452 20.94 17.65 14.26
N GLU A 453 22.19 17.95 14.62
CA GLU A 453 22.50 18.74 15.83
C GLU A 453 21.91 20.15 15.79
N LYS A 454 21.65 20.68 14.58
CA LYS A 454 21.13 22.04 14.40
C LYS A 454 19.65 22.14 14.75
N ALA A 455 18.88 21.07 14.55
CA ALA A 455 17.44 21.01 14.81
C ALA A 455 16.69 22.19 14.17
N GLU A 456 16.96 22.44 12.89
CA GLU A 456 16.29 23.45 12.07
C GLU A 456 14.87 22.99 11.70
N PRO A 457 13.94 23.90 11.34
CA PRO A 457 12.65 23.50 10.81
C PRO A 457 12.78 22.49 9.66
N LEU A 458 12.06 21.38 9.76
CA LEU A 458 12.12 20.30 8.77
C LEU A 458 11.39 20.72 7.48
N ASP A 459 12.10 20.71 6.35
CA ASP A 459 11.48 20.85 5.03
C ASP A 459 10.79 19.53 4.66
N THR A 460 9.49 19.50 4.90
CA THR A 460 8.63 18.36 4.60
C THR A 460 8.30 18.22 3.12
N SER A 461 8.67 19.19 2.25
CA SER A 461 8.58 19.00 0.78
C SER A 461 9.59 17.99 0.24
N ARG A 462 10.50 17.52 1.09
CA ARG A 462 11.54 16.52 0.79
C ARG A 462 11.25 15.20 1.48
N TYR A 463 11.71 14.11 0.87
CA TYR A 463 11.50 12.78 1.41
C TYR A 463 12.25 12.57 2.73
N CYS A 464 11.49 12.43 3.81
CA CYS A 464 12.01 12.20 5.15
C CYS A 464 11.18 11.13 5.87
N ARG A 465 11.84 10.30 6.69
CA ARG A 465 11.17 9.32 7.56
C ARG A 465 11.38 9.58 9.04
N SER A 466 12.48 10.23 9.41
CA SER A 466 12.83 10.56 10.79
C SER A 466 12.73 12.06 11.01
N MET A 467 12.17 12.45 12.15
CA MET A 467 12.01 13.86 12.52
C MET A 467 12.18 14.05 14.02
N LYS A 468 12.45 15.28 14.42
CA LYS A 468 12.52 15.68 15.81
C LYS A 468 11.35 16.61 16.15
N LEU A 469 10.68 16.39 17.27
CA LEU A 469 9.66 17.29 17.79
C LEU A 469 10.31 18.44 18.56
N ALA A 470 9.77 19.65 18.42
CA ALA A 470 10.23 20.80 19.21
C ALA A 470 10.04 20.62 20.73
N VAL A 471 9.10 19.77 21.15
CA VAL A 471 8.82 19.46 22.55
C VAL A 471 8.85 17.93 22.73
N PRO A 472 9.50 17.40 23.79
CA PRO A 472 9.45 15.97 24.09
C PRO A 472 8.01 15.49 24.29
N ASP A 473 7.75 14.26 23.88
CA ASP A 473 6.50 13.55 24.11
C ASP A 473 6.32 13.16 25.59
N ALA A 474 5.22 12.48 25.88
CA ALA A 474 4.90 12.02 27.23
C ALA A 474 5.92 11.01 27.82
N MET A 475 6.74 10.38 26.97
CA MET A 475 7.81 9.47 27.37
C MET A 475 9.17 10.18 27.47
N GLY A 476 9.23 11.49 27.22
CA GLY A 476 10.46 12.28 27.20
C GLY A 476 11.29 12.13 25.92
N SER A 477 10.77 11.48 24.89
CA SER A 477 11.41 11.38 23.58
C SER A 477 11.01 12.57 22.71
N ASN A 478 11.95 13.13 21.98
CA ASN A 478 11.65 14.09 20.92
C ASN A 478 11.97 13.55 19.52
N TYR A 479 12.28 12.26 19.38
CA TYR A 479 12.51 11.64 18.07
C TYR A 479 11.32 10.78 17.67
N VAL A 480 10.89 10.93 16.42
CA VAL A 480 9.75 10.20 15.86
C VAL A 480 10.10 9.70 14.46
N SER A 481 9.68 8.47 14.16
CA SER A 481 9.71 7.88 12.82
C SER A 481 8.31 7.91 12.21
N ARG A 482 8.22 8.12 10.89
CA ARG A 482 6.98 7.92 10.13
C ARG A 482 6.64 6.43 10.04
N GLY A 483 5.34 6.13 9.91
CA GLY A 483 4.87 4.74 9.83
C GLY A 483 5.06 3.95 11.13
N PHE A 484 5.04 4.60 12.29
CA PHE A 484 5.29 4.06 13.63
C PHE A 484 6.71 3.53 13.88
N ASN A 485 7.34 2.88 12.90
CA ASN A 485 8.79 2.65 12.79
C ASN A 485 9.17 1.99 11.45
N ASP A 486 8.51 2.34 10.34
CA ASP A 486 8.79 1.69 9.05
C ASP A 486 10.18 2.10 8.53
N PRO A 487 11.16 1.16 8.46
CA PRO A 487 12.51 1.50 8.07
C PRO A 487 12.67 1.64 6.55
N ASN A 488 11.66 1.34 5.73
CA ASN A 488 11.82 1.34 4.28
C ASN A 488 11.04 2.46 3.59
N MET A 489 10.26 3.24 4.34
CA MET A 489 9.36 4.24 3.78
C MET A 489 9.81 5.67 4.11
N TRP A 490 9.94 6.50 3.07
CA TRP A 490 10.08 7.96 3.18
C TRP A 490 8.80 8.65 2.77
N CYS A 491 8.56 9.86 3.30
CA CYS A 491 7.36 10.64 3.00
C CYS A 491 7.72 12.09 2.72
N ALA A 492 7.01 12.69 1.78
CA ALA A 492 7.08 14.12 1.46
C ALA A 492 5.67 14.70 1.38
N GLU A 493 5.52 15.92 1.89
CA GLU A 493 4.34 16.76 1.68
C GLU A 493 4.38 17.37 0.28
N THR A 494 3.21 17.63 -0.29
CA THR A 494 3.06 18.20 -1.63
C THR A 494 1.91 19.19 -1.69
N THR A 495 2.00 20.16 -2.59
CA THR A 495 0.92 21.10 -2.89
C THR A 495 0.13 20.70 -4.15
N GLN A 496 0.43 19.54 -4.74
CA GLN A 496 -0.21 19.08 -5.98
C GLN A 496 -1.72 18.87 -5.79
N PRO A 497 -2.58 19.60 -6.54
CA PRO A 497 -4.03 19.51 -6.38
C PRO A 497 -4.59 18.14 -6.79
N ARG A 498 -3.87 17.40 -7.64
CA ARG A 498 -4.23 16.04 -8.07
C ARG A 498 -4.05 14.98 -6.97
N VAL A 499 -3.19 15.24 -5.98
CA VAL A 499 -2.94 14.33 -4.85
C VAL A 499 -4.06 14.47 -3.82
N ALA A 500 -4.75 13.39 -3.46
CA ALA A 500 -5.87 13.43 -2.53
C ALA A 500 -5.47 14.05 -1.17
N PRO A 501 -6.22 15.06 -0.67
CA PRO A 501 -5.96 15.64 0.63
C PRO A 501 -6.46 14.74 1.76
N LEU A 502 -5.74 14.78 2.88
CA LEU A 502 -6.23 14.36 4.18
C LEU A 502 -6.74 15.59 4.92
N ASN A 503 -8.05 15.64 5.13
CA ASN A 503 -8.70 16.70 5.91
C ASN A 503 -8.75 16.29 7.39
N VAL A 504 -8.08 17.05 8.24
CA VAL A 504 -8.05 16.82 9.69
C VAL A 504 -8.57 18.04 10.42
N GLN A 505 -9.70 17.89 11.11
CA GLN A 505 -10.19 18.92 12.02
C GLN A 505 -9.53 18.76 13.40
N LYS A 506 -8.63 19.67 13.75
CA LYS A 506 -8.02 19.72 15.08
C LYS A 506 -8.79 20.69 15.96
N CYS A 507 -9.32 20.20 17.07
CA CYS A 507 -9.97 21.05 18.06
C CYS A 507 -9.14 21.20 19.34
N THR A 508 -8.72 22.42 19.66
CA THR A 508 -8.10 22.76 20.94
C THR A 508 -9.15 23.35 21.89
N THR A 509 -8.98 23.10 23.20
CA THR A 509 -9.83 23.71 24.22
C THR A 509 -8.97 24.58 25.11
N GLU A 510 -9.13 25.88 25.00
CA GLU A 510 -8.39 26.87 25.77
C GLU A 510 -9.25 27.50 26.86
N ARG A 511 -8.61 27.90 27.96
CA ARG A 511 -9.31 28.54 29.08
C ARG A 511 -9.17 30.06 28.96
N VAL A 512 -10.20 30.71 28.43
CA VAL A 512 -10.28 32.18 28.38
C VAL A 512 -11.01 32.65 29.64
N GLY A 513 -10.24 32.97 30.69
CA GLY A 513 -10.76 33.32 32.02
C GLY A 513 -11.37 32.13 32.77
N ARG A 514 -12.68 32.17 33.07
CA ARG A 514 -13.42 31.05 33.69
C ARG A 514 -14.10 30.12 32.68
N LYS A 515 -14.14 30.48 31.40
CA LYS A 515 -14.81 29.70 30.35
C LYS A 515 -13.80 28.85 29.58
N LYS A 516 -14.21 27.64 29.21
CA LYS A 516 -13.50 26.81 28.23
C LYS A 516 -14.04 27.15 26.84
N VAL A 517 -13.18 27.56 25.94
CA VAL A 517 -13.50 27.86 24.54
C VAL A 517 -12.88 26.74 23.70
N LYS A 518 -13.69 26.09 22.87
CA LYS A 518 -13.22 25.08 21.91
C LYS A 518 -13.03 25.78 20.57
N THR A 519 -11.80 25.79 20.08
CA THR A 519 -11.44 26.30 18.75
C THR A 519 -11.09 25.11 17.89
N CYS A 520 -11.71 24.99 16.71
CA CYS A 520 -11.40 23.96 15.74
C CYS A 520 -10.78 24.60 14.50
N GLU A 521 -9.70 24.00 14.02
CA GLU A 521 -8.98 24.38 12.82
C GLU A 521 -8.99 23.17 11.87
N ASP A 522 -9.43 23.39 10.64
CA ASP A 522 -9.36 22.39 9.59
C ASP A 522 -7.97 22.49 8.93
N MET A 523 -7.26 21.37 8.90
CA MET A 523 -5.96 21.24 8.27
C MET A 523 -6.12 20.34 7.05
N GLU A 524 -5.64 20.81 5.91
CA GLU A 524 -5.54 20.02 4.69
C GLU A 524 -4.07 19.70 4.45
N VAL A 525 -3.73 18.41 4.37
CA VAL A 525 -2.35 17.96 4.08
C VAL A 525 -2.36 16.89 3.01
N ARG A 526 -1.36 16.90 2.14
CA ARG A 526 -1.23 15.98 0.99
C ARG A 526 0.14 15.34 1.05
N PHE A 527 0.21 14.04 0.84
CA PHE A 527 1.45 13.28 0.98
C PHE A 527 1.72 12.37 -0.21
N SER A 528 3.00 12.21 -0.48
CA SER A 528 3.55 11.12 -1.28
C SER A 528 4.52 10.30 -0.46
N TRP A 529 4.68 9.04 -0.83
CA TRP A 529 5.55 8.08 -0.17
C TRP A 529 6.51 7.46 -1.18
N ALA A 530 7.70 7.11 -0.71
CA ALA A 530 8.69 6.46 -1.55
C ALA A 530 9.43 5.33 -0.82
N ILE A 531 9.78 4.29 -1.60
CA ILE A 531 10.67 3.20 -1.18
C ILE A 531 11.86 3.12 -2.17
N PRO A 532 13.09 2.87 -1.71
CA PRO A 532 14.23 2.66 -2.60
C PRO A 532 14.07 1.36 -3.39
N LEU A 533 14.50 1.38 -4.66
CA LEU A 533 14.54 0.19 -5.51
C LEU A 533 15.99 -0.25 -5.74
N GLU A 534 16.78 0.58 -6.42
CA GLU A 534 18.15 0.24 -6.80
C GLU A 534 19.03 1.48 -6.98
N ILE A 535 20.34 1.27 -7.09
CA ILE A 535 21.29 2.30 -7.52
C ILE A 535 21.87 1.87 -8.86
N VAL A 536 21.57 2.63 -9.90
CA VAL A 536 22.10 2.43 -11.24
C VAL A 536 23.35 3.28 -11.40
N TYR A 537 24.48 2.66 -11.72
CA TYR A 537 25.68 3.39 -12.11
C TYR A 537 25.63 3.71 -13.59
N MET A 538 25.40 4.98 -13.91
CA MET A 538 25.59 5.46 -15.28
C MET A 538 27.08 5.50 -15.59
N THR A 539 27.44 5.01 -16.77
CA THR A 539 28.84 4.89 -17.19
C THR A 539 29.07 5.59 -18.52
N PRO A 540 30.33 5.90 -18.86
CA PRO A 540 30.67 6.58 -20.12
C PRO A 540 30.37 5.78 -21.38
N ILE A 541 30.10 4.47 -21.23
CA ILE A 541 29.85 3.58 -22.36
C ILE A 541 28.63 4.04 -23.16
N PHE A 542 27.65 4.66 -22.49
CA PHE A 542 26.40 5.09 -23.10
C PHE A 542 26.58 6.19 -24.16
N ASN A 543 27.53 7.10 -23.92
CA ASN A 543 27.87 8.20 -24.82
C ASN A 543 29.04 7.89 -25.75
N TRP A 544 29.73 6.76 -25.54
CA TRP A 544 30.92 6.43 -26.30
C TRP A 544 30.58 5.86 -27.67
N ASN A 545 30.81 6.65 -28.72
CA ASN A 545 30.53 6.31 -30.11
C ASN A 545 31.81 6.38 -30.98
N PRO A 546 32.77 5.45 -30.81
CA PRO A 546 34.06 5.49 -31.49
C PRO A 546 33.97 5.24 -33.01
N HIS A 547 32.85 4.67 -33.47
CA HIS A 547 32.59 4.40 -34.89
C HIS A 547 31.74 5.49 -35.56
N ASN A 548 31.34 6.54 -34.83
CA ASN A 548 30.50 7.63 -35.33
C ASN A 548 29.21 7.11 -36.00
N ILE A 549 28.56 6.13 -35.37
CA ILE A 549 27.30 5.55 -35.80
C ILE A 549 26.22 6.64 -35.71
N ALA A 550 25.50 6.87 -36.81
CA ALA A 550 24.40 7.84 -36.86
C ALA A 550 23.26 7.42 -35.91
N TYR A 551 22.50 8.39 -35.42
CA TYR A 551 21.37 8.14 -34.54
C TYR A 551 20.13 8.91 -34.95
N SER A 552 19.00 8.24 -34.83
CA SER A 552 17.67 8.78 -35.04
C SER A 552 16.83 8.60 -33.80
N ASP A 553 16.11 9.65 -33.41
CA ASP A 553 15.11 9.57 -32.33
C ASP A 553 13.85 8.78 -32.76
N GLU A 554 13.65 8.58 -34.07
CA GLU A 554 12.53 7.79 -34.58
C GLU A 554 12.85 6.30 -34.54
N LYS A 555 11.94 5.55 -33.88
CA LYS A 555 12.00 4.10 -33.77
C LYS A 555 12.04 3.41 -35.14
N ASP A 556 12.75 2.29 -35.23
CA ASP A 556 12.79 1.38 -36.37
C ASP A 556 13.38 2.00 -37.66
N THR A 557 14.06 3.15 -37.55
CA THR A 557 14.75 3.77 -38.69
C THR A 557 16.02 3.00 -39.08
N SER A 558 16.70 2.38 -38.12
CA SER A 558 17.89 1.57 -38.38
C SER A 558 17.58 0.24 -39.10
N THR A 559 16.32 -0.21 -39.04
CA THR A 559 15.84 -1.44 -39.70
C THR A 559 15.07 -1.14 -40.99
N ALA A 560 14.87 0.13 -41.37
CA ALA A 560 14.09 0.52 -42.54
C ALA A 560 14.60 -0.08 -43.87
N GLY A 561 15.90 -0.39 -43.94
CA GLY A 561 16.53 -1.08 -45.07
C GLY A 561 16.38 -2.62 -45.06
N GLY A 562 15.64 -3.18 -44.10
CA GLY A 562 15.49 -4.63 -43.90
C GLY A 562 16.64 -5.29 -43.12
N GLY A 563 17.52 -4.49 -42.50
CA GLY A 563 18.56 -5.00 -41.59
C GLY A 563 17.96 -5.49 -40.27
N ASP A 564 18.54 -6.56 -39.72
CA ASP A 564 18.15 -7.14 -38.43
C ASP A 564 19.33 -7.26 -37.44
N GLY A 565 20.52 -6.77 -37.84
CA GLY A 565 21.74 -6.79 -37.03
C GLY A 565 22.36 -8.16 -36.81
N ARG A 566 21.86 -9.24 -37.44
CA ARG A 566 22.33 -10.62 -37.18
C ARG A 566 23.54 -11.04 -38.00
N SER A 567 23.79 -10.40 -39.14
CA SER A 567 24.98 -10.63 -39.97
C SER A 567 25.50 -9.33 -40.59
N ALA A 568 26.64 -9.41 -41.29
CA ALA A 568 27.20 -8.26 -42.01
C ALA A 568 26.28 -7.82 -43.17
N GLU A 569 25.57 -8.76 -43.79
CA GLU A 569 24.65 -8.52 -44.89
C GLU A 569 23.32 -7.91 -44.42
N THR A 570 22.94 -8.17 -43.16
CA THR A 570 21.73 -7.64 -42.53
C THR A 570 22.05 -6.62 -41.44
N ALA A 571 23.20 -5.94 -41.54
CA ALA A 571 23.61 -4.92 -40.58
C ALA A 571 22.57 -3.78 -40.48
N LEU A 572 22.43 -3.23 -39.29
CA LEU A 572 21.57 -2.06 -39.04
C LEU A 572 22.16 -0.81 -39.72
N ASP A 573 21.30 0.04 -40.25
CA ASP A 573 21.68 1.33 -40.82
C ASP A 573 21.67 2.42 -39.74
N GLY A 574 22.75 2.46 -38.96
CA GLY A 574 22.87 3.37 -37.82
C GLY A 574 22.31 2.80 -36.53
N SER A 575 21.85 3.69 -35.64
CA SER A 575 21.20 3.37 -34.37
C SER A 575 19.91 4.17 -34.25
N ASP A 576 18.93 3.63 -33.52
CA ASP A 576 17.69 4.33 -33.23
C ASP A 576 17.22 4.10 -31.80
N HIS A 577 16.05 4.63 -31.45
CA HIS A 577 15.50 4.53 -30.10
C HIS A 577 15.30 3.09 -29.60
N ALA A 578 15.00 2.13 -30.48
CA ALA A 578 14.78 0.71 -30.14
C ALA A 578 15.90 -0.21 -30.67
N HIS A 579 16.97 0.36 -31.22
CA HIS A 579 18.17 -0.36 -31.63
C HIS A 579 19.44 0.45 -31.29
N TYR A 580 19.70 0.62 -30.00
CA TYR A 580 20.77 1.50 -29.48
C TYR A 580 22.13 0.80 -29.32
N TYR A 581 22.68 0.25 -30.40
CA TYR A 581 23.96 -0.47 -30.38
C TYR A 581 25.14 0.40 -30.83
N ARG A 582 25.83 1.07 -29.89
CA ARG A 582 26.99 1.94 -30.19
C ARG A 582 28.33 1.41 -29.69
N THR A 583 28.33 0.58 -28.65
CA THR A 583 29.55 0.04 -28.05
C THR A 583 30.21 -0.97 -29.00
N PRO A 584 31.53 -0.86 -29.26
CA PRO A 584 32.22 -1.85 -30.07
C PRO A 584 32.11 -3.25 -29.47
N ALA A 585 31.69 -4.25 -30.26
CA ALA A 585 31.60 -5.64 -29.79
C ALA A 585 32.94 -6.15 -29.21
N ASN A 586 34.06 -5.67 -29.77
CA ASN A 586 35.38 -6.00 -29.27
C ASN A 586 35.59 -5.60 -27.80
N PHE A 587 34.90 -4.59 -27.26
CA PHE A 587 34.94 -4.19 -25.85
C PHE A 587 34.56 -5.34 -24.89
N TYR A 588 33.67 -6.23 -25.31
CA TYR A 588 33.21 -7.37 -24.51
C TYR A 588 34.05 -8.66 -24.70
N LYS A 589 34.97 -8.70 -25.69
CA LYS A 589 35.67 -9.94 -26.09
C LYS A 589 36.86 -10.37 -25.22
N VAL A 590 37.04 -9.86 -23.99
CA VAL A 590 38.14 -10.35 -23.11
C VAL A 590 37.64 -11.37 -22.10
N SER A 591 38.40 -12.45 -21.95
CA SER A 591 38.31 -13.38 -20.83
C SER A 591 38.89 -12.76 -19.56
N VAL A 592 38.16 -11.85 -18.89
CA VAL A 592 38.50 -11.42 -17.54
C VAL A 592 37.24 -11.45 -16.68
N ASN A 593 37.22 -12.35 -15.69
CA ASN A 593 36.14 -12.55 -14.71
C ASN A 593 35.59 -11.25 -14.08
N VAL A 594 36.39 -10.18 -14.05
CA VAL A 594 36.06 -8.89 -13.43
C VAL A 594 35.41 -7.91 -14.42
N LEU A 595 35.83 -7.88 -15.69
CA LEU A 595 35.22 -6.99 -16.71
C LEU A 595 33.86 -7.53 -17.18
N SER A 596 33.70 -8.87 -17.26
CA SER A 596 32.39 -9.48 -17.55
C SER A 596 31.34 -9.22 -16.48
N GLN A 597 31.71 -8.94 -15.23
CA GLN A 597 30.75 -8.63 -14.16
C GLN A 597 30.44 -7.13 -14.06
N ALA A 598 31.40 -6.25 -14.38
CA ALA A 598 31.22 -4.81 -14.30
C ALA A 598 30.65 -4.17 -15.58
N ALA A 599 30.74 -4.87 -16.72
CA ALA A 599 30.28 -4.40 -18.01
C ALA A 599 29.20 -5.28 -18.67
N SER A 600 28.88 -6.47 -18.12
CA SER A 600 27.68 -7.18 -18.57
C SER A 600 26.44 -6.49 -18.03
N PRO A 601 25.43 -6.28 -18.89
CA PRO A 601 24.07 -6.04 -18.42
C PRO A 601 23.60 -7.23 -17.58
N GLY A 602 22.95 -6.98 -16.44
CA GLY A 602 22.22 -8.02 -15.69
C GLY A 602 23.01 -8.85 -14.66
N HIS A 603 24.18 -8.42 -14.19
CA HIS A 603 24.80 -9.02 -13.00
C HIS A 603 24.81 -8.04 -11.82
N SER A 604 24.09 -8.40 -10.75
CA SER A 604 24.08 -7.68 -9.48
C SER A 604 25.49 -7.67 -8.91
N PHE A 605 26.21 -6.58 -9.12
CA PHE A 605 27.46 -6.32 -8.42
C PHE A 605 27.09 -5.98 -6.98
N THR A 606 27.36 -6.87 -6.03
CA THR A 606 27.39 -6.51 -4.61
C THR A 606 28.81 -6.05 -4.29
N PRO A 607 29.13 -4.74 -4.36
CA PRO A 607 30.34 -4.27 -3.73
C PRO A 607 30.14 -4.46 -2.22
N SER A 608 31.05 -5.21 -1.60
CA SER A 608 31.16 -5.19 -0.14
C SER A 608 31.46 -3.76 0.29
N LEU A 609 30.44 -3.03 0.69
CA LEU A 609 30.56 -1.77 1.40
C LEU A 609 31.16 -2.07 2.78
N SER A 610 32.48 -2.22 2.86
CA SER A 610 33.21 -1.95 4.08
C SER A 610 33.43 -0.44 4.14
N VAL A 611 32.58 0.24 4.92
CA VAL A 611 32.88 1.58 5.47
C VAL A 611 33.91 1.43 6.58
#